data_AF-A0A8X8YIY5-F1
#
_entry.id   AF-A0A8X8YIY5-F1
#
_cell.length_a   1.000
_cell.length_b   1.000
_cell.length_c   1.000
_cell.angle_alpha   90.00
_cell.angle_beta   90.00
_cell.angle_gamma   90.00
#
_symmetry.space_group_name_H-M   'P 1'
#
loop_
_entity.id
_entity.type
_entity.pdbx_description
1 polymer ?
#
loop_
_entity_poly.entity_id
_entity_poly.type
_entity_poly.pdbx_seq_one_letter_code
_entity_poly.pdbx_strand_id
1 'polypeptide(L)'
;MALEDHDDQILPRYSDHHHTSSAAWEKERCKADILSHPLYEQLLSAHVACLRIATPVDQLHKIDAQMAQSHQIAAKYSLLPPLHHKDLDPFMAQYVLLLSSFKEQLQQHVRVHAMEAVMACWEIEQALQSLTGVAPGEGTGATMSDDEEMEEEHADSEMNLFDESMDGSDNMGFGPLVPTESERSLMERVKQELKHELKQGYKEKIFDIREEILRKRRAGKLPGDTTTVAAGDKNN
;
A
#
# COMPACT_ATOMS: atom_id res chain seq x y z
N MET A 1 -37.66 -46.73 73.73
CA MET A 1 -38.55 -45.63 73.32
C MET A 1 -37.66 -44.38 73.28
N ALA A 2 -36.87 -44.12 72.23
CA ALA A 2 -37.20 -43.98 70.81
C ALA A 2 -38.16 -42.82 70.55
N LEU A 3 -37.61 -41.71 70.01
CA LEU A 3 -38.21 -40.88 68.96
C LEU A 3 -37.14 -39.87 68.48
N GLU A 4 -36.48 -40.26 67.39
CA GLU A 4 -35.85 -39.40 66.38
C GLU A 4 -36.91 -39.02 65.31
N ASP A 5 -36.45 -38.22 64.33
CA ASP A 5 -37.09 -37.68 63.11
C ASP A 5 -37.78 -36.31 63.24
N HIS A 6 -37.19 -35.21 62.74
CA HIS A 6 -36.98 -34.80 61.33
C HIS A 6 -38.27 -34.72 60.53
N ASP A 7 -38.78 -33.49 60.37
CA ASP A 7 -39.56 -33.13 59.18
C ASP A 7 -39.22 -31.70 58.76
N ASP A 8 -38.47 -31.65 57.66
CA ASP A 8 -38.24 -30.50 56.79
C ASP A 8 -39.57 -29.95 56.29
N GLN A 9 -39.86 -28.68 56.57
CA GLN A 9 -40.72 -27.86 55.71
C GLN A 9 -39.86 -26.77 55.07
N ILE A 10 -39.17 -27.19 54.02
CA ILE A 10 -38.64 -26.34 52.96
C ILE A 10 -39.83 -25.54 52.39
N LEU A 11 -39.91 -24.25 52.72
CA LEU A 11 -40.70 -23.31 51.93
C LEU A 11 -40.08 -23.27 50.53
N PRO A 12 -40.87 -23.41 49.43
CA PRO A 12 -40.33 -23.18 48.11
C PRO A 12 -39.84 -21.73 48.06
N ARG A 13 -38.55 -21.53 47.81
CA ARG A 13 -38.03 -20.23 47.37
C ARG A 13 -38.78 -19.85 46.09
N TYR A 14 -39.83 -19.05 46.24
CA TYR A 14 -40.56 -18.48 45.12
C TYR A 14 -39.66 -17.46 44.42
N SER A 15 -39.07 -17.92 43.33
CA SER A 15 -38.95 -17.19 42.07
C SER A 15 -38.22 -15.85 42.07
N ASP A 16 -36.89 -15.93 41.97
CA ASP A 16 -36.05 -14.88 41.36
C ASP A 16 -36.17 -14.85 39.81
N HIS A 17 -37.11 -15.61 39.23
CA HIS A 17 -37.32 -15.72 37.78
C HIS A 17 -38.26 -14.68 37.17
N HIS A 18 -38.98 -13.89 37.98
CA HIS A 18 -39.94 -12.91 37.45
C HIS A 18 -39.27 -11.65 36.90
N HIS A 19 -38.12 -11.23 37.44
CA HIS A 19 -37.47 -9.99 37.02
C HIS A 19 -36.78 -10.11 35.65
N THR A 20 -36.14 -11.26 35.38
CA THR A 20 -35.46 -11.53 34.10
C THR A 20 -36.44 -11.76 32.96
N SER A 21 -37.54 -12.47 33.23
CA SER A 21 -38.61 -12.62 32.26
C SER A 21 -39.24 -11.26 31.94
N SER A 22 -39.26 -10.33 32.91
CA SER A 22 -39.87 -9.02 32.72
C SER A 22 -39.10 -8.13 31.74
N ALA A 23 -37.82 -7.96 32.00
CA ALA A 23 -36.93 -7.17 31.15
C ALA A 23 -36.77 -7.76 29.74
N ALA A 24 -36.86 -9.09 29.59
CA ALA A 24 -36.79 -9.75 28.30
C ALA A 24 -38.00 -9.43 27.41
N TRP A 25 -39.22 -9.42 27.97
CA TRP A 25 -40.42 -9.07 27.21
C TRP A 25 -40.45 -7.58 26.85
N GLU A 26 -39.95 -6.70 27.73
CA GLU A 26 -39.82 -5.26 27.45
C GLU A 26 -38.87 -5.02 26.28
N LYS A 27 -37.70 -5.68 26.28
CA LYS A 27 -36.73 -5.59 25.18
C LYS A 27 -37.30 -6.09 23.86
N GLU A 28 -38.05 -7.20 23.88
CA GLU A 28 -38.66 -7.75 22.67
C GLU A 28 -39.75 -6.82 22.10
N ARG A 29 -40.47 -6.14 22.99
CA ARG A 29 -41.48 -5.15 22.63
C ARG A 29 -40.88 -3.87 22.05
N CYS A 30 -39.81 -3.35 22.66
CA CYS A 30 -39.07 -2.22 22.10
C CYS A 30 -38.53 -2.52 20.69
N LYS A 31 -38.03 -3.75 20.44
CA LYS A 31 -37.59 -4.13 19.09
C LYS A 31 -38.75 -4.17 18.09
N ALA A 32 -39.91 -4.69 18.50
CA ALA A 32 -41.10 -4.70 17.65
C ALA A 32 -41.56 -3.28 17.32
N ASP A 33 -41.55 -2.37 18.30
CA ASP A 33 -41.86 -0.96 18.08
C ASP A 33 -40.89 -0.29 17.11
N ILE A 34 -39.58 -0.52 17.27
CA ILE A 34 -38.54 -0.04 16.35
C ILE A 34 -38.78 -0.56 14.93
N LEU A 35 -39.07 -1.86 14.77
CA LEU A 35 -39.25 -2.50 13.46
C LEU A 35 -40.56 -2.09 12.76
N SER A 36 -41.59 -1.75 13.53
CA SER A 36 -42.87 -1.27 12.99
C SER A 36 -42.84 0.20 12.55
N HIS A 37 -41.77 0.93 12.87
CA HIS A 37 -41.67 2.36 12.66
C HIS A 37 -41.37 2.69 11.18
N PRO A 38 -42.02 3.70 10.57
CA PRO A 38 -41.84 4.05 9.14
C PRO A 38 -40.40 4.47 8.78
N LEU A 39 -39.66 5.06 9.73
CA LEU A 39 -38.25 5.43 9.54
C LEU A 39 -37.26 4.27 9.71
N TYR A 40 -37.71 3.06 10.07
CA TYR A 40 -36.82 1.92 10.30
C TYR A 40 -35.99 1.54 9.07
N GLU A 41 -36.63 1.46 7.90
CA GLU A 41 -35.93 1.12 6.65
C GLU A 41 -34.87 2.18 6.30
N GLN A 42 -35.19 3.46 6.52
CA GLN A 42 -34.23 4.56 6.30
C GLN A 42 -33.07 4.50 7.29
N LEU A 43 -33.37 4.21 8.55
CA LEU A 43 -32.40 4.01 9.61
C LEU A 43 -31.43 2.86 9.30
N LEU A 44 -31.99 1.70 8.94
CA LEU A 44 -31.23 0.51 8.59
C LEU A 44 -30.36 0.77 7.36
N SER A 45 -30.92 1.41 6.33
CA SER A 45 -30.19 1.80 5.13
C SER A 45 -29.01 2.74 5.44
N ALA A 46 -29.23 3.78 6.24
CA ALA A 46 -28.17 4.70 6.67
C ALA A 46 -27.07 3.96 7.45
N HIS A 47 -27.46 3.04 8.34
CA HIS A 47 -26.51 2.25 9.13
C HIS A 47 -25.67 1.32 8.25
N VAL A 48 -26.31 0.60 7.32
CA VAL A 48 -25.64 -0.29 6.37
C VAL A 48 -24.71 0.50 5.45
N ALA A 49 -25.10 1.71 5.03
CA ALA A 49 -24.24 2.59 4.25
C ALA A 49 -22.96 2.94 5.02
N CYS A 50 -23.05 3.27 6.31
CA CYS A 50 -21.88 3.49 7.16
C CYS A 50 -20.99 2.24 7.25
N LEU A 51 -21.59 1.06 7.50
CA LEU A 51 -20.85 -0.20 7.56
C LEU A 51 -20.13 -0.50 6.25
N ARG A 52 -20.77 -0.29 5.10
CA ARG A 52 -20.16 -0.53 3.78
C ARG A 52 -18.94 0.35 3.52
N ILE A 53 -18.93 1.60 3.99
CA ILE A 53 -17.77 2.48 3.85
C ILE A 53 -16.64 2.07 4.81
N ALA A 54 -16.99 1.61 6.02
CA ALA A 54 -16.01 1.21 7.04
C ALA A 54 -15.43 -0.20 6.80
N THR A 55 -16.05 -1.01 5.94
CA THR A 55 -15.70 -2.42 5.75
C THR A 55 -14.84 -2.58 4.49
N PRO A 56 -13.71 -3.32 4.57
CA PRO A 56 -12.90 -3.64 3.39
C PRO A 56 -13.73 -4.36 2.31
N VAL A 57 -13.38 -4.13 1.04
CA VAL A 57 -14.15 -4.62 -0.12
C VAL A 57 -14.41 -6.13 -0.07
N ASP A 58 -13.44 -6.90 0.44
CA ASP A 58 -13.50 -8.37 0.53
C ASP A 58 -14.57 -8.89 1.48
N GLN A 59 -15.04 -8.07 2.42
CA GLN A 59 -15.97 -8.49 3.48
C GLN A 59 -17.41 -8.00 3.29
N LEU A 60 -17.71 -7.21 2.24
CA LEU A 60 -19.07 -6.70 2.00
C LEU A 60 -20.09 -7.82 1.82
N HIS A 61 -19.69 -8.97 1.26
CA HIS A 61 -20.56 -10.13 1.08
C HIS A 61 -21.21 -10.60 2.39
N LYS A 62 -20.54 -10.43 3.55
CA LYS A 62 -21.10 -10.79 4.86
C LYS A 62 -22.24 -9.85 5.25
N ILE A 63 -22.09 -8.56 4.97
CA ILE A 63 -23.13 -7.55 5.19
C ILE A 63 -24.32 -7.86 4.29
N ASP A 64 -24.08 -8.13 3.00
CA ASP A 64 -25.16 -8.43 2.06
C ASP A 64 -25.91 -9.74 2.43
N ALA A 65 -25.20 -10.75 2.92
CA ALA A 65 -25.82 -11.98 3.43
C ALA A 65 -26.69 -11.74 4.67
N GLN A 66 -26.24 -10.88 5.60
CA GLN A 66 -27.06 -10.48 6.76
C GLN A 66 -28.28 -9.65 6.34
N MET A 67 -28.12 -8.78 5.34
CA MET A 67 -29.23 -8.00 4.79
C MET A 67 -30.26 -8.87 4.08
N ALA A 68 -29.85 -9.95 3.41
CA ALA A 68 -30.79 -10.92 2.82
C ALA A 68 -31.67 -11.61 3.88
N GLN A 69 -31.17 -11.74 5.13
CA GLN A 69 -31.93 -12.32 6.25
C GLN A 69 -32.74 -11.29 7.04
N SER A 70 -32.59 -9.98 6.78
CA SER A 70 -33.22 -8.92 7.57
C SER A 70 -34.75 -9.03 7.59
N HIS A 71 -35.37 -9.32 6.43
CA HIS A 71 -36.81 -9.49 6.31
C HIS A 71 -37.34 -10.66 7.15
N GLN A 72 -36.59 -11.76 7.25
CA GLN A 72 -36.97 -12.89 8.09
C GLN A 72 -36.90 -12.53 9.58
N ILE A 73 -35.95 -11.68 9.96
CA ILE A 73 -35.86 -11.17 11.34
C ILE A 73 -37.03 -10.23 11.60
N ALA A 74 -37.27 -9.23 10.75
CA ALA A 74 -38.37 -8.29 10.88
C ALA A 74 -39.75 -8.98 10.98
N ALA A 75 -39.96 -10.04 10.19
CA ALA A 75 -41.20 -10.83 10.22
C ALA A 75 -41.47 -11.48 11.58
N LYS A 76 -40.44 -11.88 12.35
CA LYS A 76 -40.61 -12.47 13.70
C LYS A 76 -41.21 -11.46 14.68
N TYR A 77 -40.85 -10.20 14.52
CA TYR A 77 -41.26 -9.12 15.41
C TYR A 77 -42.58 -8.47 14.99
N SER A 78 -42.95 -8.57 13.72
CA SER A 78 -44.23 -8.06 13.20
C SER A 78 -45.47 -8.75 13.79
N LEU A 79 -45.31 -9.89 14.48
CA LEU A 79 -46.39 -10.60 15.16
C LEU A 79 -46.81 -9.93 16.47
N LEU A 80 -45.98 -9.02 17.00
CA LEU A 80 -46.25 -8.30 18.24
C LEU A 80 -46.91 -6.94 17.91
N PRO A 81 -48.01 -6.58 18.61
CA PRO A 81 -48.66 -5.30 18.39
C PRO A 81 -47.78 -4.14 18.89
N PRO A 82 -47.59 -3.07 18.08
CA PRO A 82 -46.85 -1.89 18.50
C PRO A 82 -47.55 -1.18 19.66
N LEU A 83 -46.78 -0.72 20.65
CA LEU A 83 -47.27 0.12 21.75
C LEU A 83 -47.10 1.62 21.50
N HIS A 84 -46.37 2.01 20.46
CA HIS A 84 -46.06 3.40 20.13
C HIS A 84 -45.48 4.16 21.33
N HIS A 85 -44.18 4.00 21.55
CA HIS A 85 -43.43 4.81 22.51
C HIS A 85 -43.32 6.26 22.03
N LYS A 86 -43.76 7.21 22.86
CA LYS A 86 -43.83 8.66 22.52
C LYS A 86 -42.48 9.30 22.16
N ASP A 87 -41.38 8.72 22.63
CA ASP A 87 -40.02 9.23 22.39
C ASP A 87 -39.31 8.51 21.24
N LEU A 88 -39.96 7.52 20.61
CA LEU A 88 -39.36 6.73 19.53
C LEU A 88 -39.19 7.56 18.25
N ASP A 89 -40.22 8.32 17.86
CA ASP A 89 -40.20 9.16 16.67
C ASP A 89 -39.02 10.18 16.68
N PRO A 90 -38.84 11.00 17.74
CA PRO A 90 -37.70 11.92 17.79
C PRO A 90 -36.36 11.20 17.86
N PHE A 91 -36.28 10.06 18.56
CA PHE A 91 -35.07 9.23 18.60
C PHE A 91 -34.70 8.72 17.20
N MET A 92 -35.66 8.14 16.47
CA MET A 92 -35.47 7.61 15.12
C MET A 92 -35.00 8.72 14.16
N ALA A 93 -35.65 9.88 14.19
CA ALA A 93 -35.28 11.01 13.36
C ALA A 93 -33.86 11.52 13.67
N GLN A 94 -33.52 11.70 14.96
CA GLN A 94 -32.20 12.15 15.37
C GLN A 94 -31.11 11.14 15.00
N TYR A 95 -31.39 9.85 15.14
CA TYR A 95 -30.41 8.81 14.84
C TYR A 95 -30.18 8.64 13.33
N VAL A 96 -31.22 8.78 12.49
CA VAL A 96 -31.07 8.83 11.03
C VAL A 96 -30.17 10.00 10.63
N LEU A 97 -30.38 11.19 11.21
CA LEU A 97 -29.53 12.36 10.95
C LEU A 97 -28.08 12.12 11.40
N LEU A 98 -27.89 11.53 12.59
CA LEU A 98 -26.58 11.19 13.12
C LEU A 98 -25.82 10.22 12.22
N LEU A 99 -26.48 9.15 11.77
CA LEU A 99 -25.85 8.20 10.85
C LEU A 99 -25.53 8.84 9.50
N SER A 100 -26.40 9.73 9.02
CA SER A 100 -26.17 10.44 7.75
C SER A 100 -24.94 11.35 7.84
N SER A 101 -24.79 12.12 8.92
CA SER A 101 -23.60 12.96 9.12
C SER A 101 -22.34 12.13 9.35
N PHE A 102 -22.45 11.03 10.10
CA PHE A 102 -21.35 10.10 10.31
C PHE A 102 -20.89 9.44 8.99
N LYS A 103 -21.83 9.05 8.12
CA LYS A 103 -21.55 8.52 6.79
C LYS A 103 -20.71 9.50 5.98
N GLU A 104 -21.08 10.77 5.95
CA GLU A 104 -20.34 11.81 5.22
C GLU A 104 -18.92 11.99 5.78
N GLN A 105 -18.76 12.01 7.10
CA GLN A 105 -17.45 12.07 7.75
C GLN A 105 -16.58 10.86 7.38
N LEU A 106 -17.15 9.67 7.43
CA LEU A 106 -16.44 8.44 7.11
C LEU A 106 -16.02 8.39 5.63
N GLN A 107 -16.94 8.76 4.73
CA GLN A 107 -16.66 8.87 3.30
C GLN A 107 -15.57 9.89 3.01
N GLN A 108 -15.61 11.04 3.68
CA GLN A 108 -14.59 12.08 3.52
C GLN A 108 -13.22 11.60 4.01
N HIS A 109 -13.16 10.90 5.16
CA HIS A 109 -11.91 10.37 5.69
C HIS A 109 -11.27 9.36 4.74
N VAL A 110 -12.04 8.38 4.25
CA VAL A 110 -11.55 7.40 3.27
C VAL A 110 -11.07 8.09 1.98
N ARG A 111 -11.84 9.08 1.49
CA ARG A 111 -11.49 9.83 0.27
C ARG A 111 -10.17 10.59 0.42
N VAL A 112 -9.96 11.26 1.56
CA VAL A 112 -8.72 12.01 1.83
C VAL A 112 -7.52 11.08 1.87
N HIS A 113 -7.57 10.01 2.66
CA HIS A 113 -6.46 9.06 2.76
C HIS A 113 -6.16 8.34 1.45
N ALA A 114 -7.20 7.96 0.69
CA ALA A 114 -7.00 7.37 -0.63
C ALA A 114 -6.33 8.37 -1.59
N MET A 115 -6.74 9.65 -1.56
CA MET A 115 -6.10 10.69 -2.37
C MET A 115 -4.65 10.93 -1.94
N GLU A 116 -4.38 11.03 -0.64
CA GLU A 116 -3.02 11.20 -0.11
C GLU A 116 -2.11 10.03 -0.50
N ALA A 117 -2.62 8.79 -0.43
CA ALA A 117 -1.89 7.62 -0.88
C ALA A 117 -1.61 7.67 -2.39
N VAL A 118 -2.60 8.03 -3.21
CA VAL A 118 -2.41 8.17 -4.68
C VAL A 118 -1.41 9.27 -5.00
N MET A 119 -1.47 10.41 -4.31
CA MET A 119 -0.51 11.50 -4.50
C MET A 119 0.90 11.07 -4.09
N ALA A 120 1.06 10.39 -2.96
CA ALA A 120 2.37 9.88 -2.53
C ALA A 120 2.94 8.85 -3.53
N CYS A 121 2.09 7.96 -4.06
CA CYS A 121 2.49 7.04 -5.12
C CYS A 121 2.94 7.79 -6.38
N TRP A 122 2.18 8.81 -6.79
CA TRP A 122 2.53 9.65 -7.93
C TRP A 122 3.84 10.41 -7.71
N GLU A 123 4.09 10.95 -6.52
CA GLU A 123 5.37 11.60 -6.17
C GLU A 123 6.55 10.64 -6.27
N ILE A 124 6.38 9.40 -5.81
CA ILE A 124 7.40 8.34 -5.95
C ILE A 124 7.64 8.02 -7.42
N GLU A 125 6.57 7.85 -8.22
CA GLU A 125 6.66 7.61 -9.66
C GLU A 125 7.41 8.74 -10.38
N GLN A 126 7.11 10.00 -10.05
CA GLN A 126 7.81 11.16 -10.60
C GLN A 126 9.29 11.18 -10.21
N ALA A 127 9.63 10.85 -8.96
CA ALA A 127 11.02 10.75 -8.52
C ALA A 127 11.78 9.66 -9.28
N LEU A 128 11.15 8.50 -9.49
CA LEU A 128 11.71 7.41 -10.28
C LEU A 128 11.88 7.79 -11.75
N GLN A 129 10.90 8.46 -12.35
CA GLN A 129 10.97 8.97 -13.72
C GLN A 129 12.09 10.00 -13.88
N SER A 130 12.27 10.91 -12.90
CA SER A 130 13.38 11.86 -12.90
C SER A 130 14.75 11.18 -12.81
N LEU A 131 14.86 10.08 -12.05
CA LEU A 131 16.13 9.37 -11.87
C LEU A 131 16.46 8.48 -13.08
N THR A 132 15.46 7.79 -13.61
CA THR A 132 15.63 6.79 -14.68
C THR A 132 15.47 7.36 -16.09
N GLY A 133 14.76 8.48 -16.23
CA GLY A 133 14.42 9.08 -17.52
C GLY A 133 13.33 8.33 -18.30
N VAL A 134 12.68 7.33 -17.69
CA VAL A 134 11.70 6.45 -18.34
C VAL A 134 10.30 6.82 -17.85
N ALA A 135 9.35 7.01 -18.78
CA ALA A 135 7.97 7.24 -18.41
C ALA A 135 7.30 5.94 -17.92
N PRO A 136 6.38 5.99 -16.93
CA PRO A 136 5.77 4.79 -16.34
C PRO A 136 4.87 3.97 -17.29
N GLY A 137 4.73 4.37 -18.56
CA GLY A 137 3.84 3.75 -19.55
C GLY A 137 4.54 2.97 -20.67
N GLU A 138 5.87 2.95 -20.74
CA GLU A 138 6.64 2.30 -21.82
C GLU A 138 7.14 0.90 -21.44
N GLY A 139 6.39 0.20 -20.60
CA GLY A 139 6.58 -1.22 -20.32
C GLY A 139 5.56 -2.04 -21.11
N THR A 140 6.04 -2.89 -22.02
CA THR A 140 5.31 -4.04 -22.58
C THR A 140 4.14 -3.76 -23.54
N GLY A 141 4.49 -3.44 -24.79
CA GLY A 141 3.60 -3.57 -25.94
C GLY A 141 4.28 -4.37 -27.04
N ALA A 142 4.24 -5.70 -26.95
CA ALA A 142 4.54 -6.55 -28.09
C ALA A 142 3.47 -6.32 -29.17
N THR A 143 3.82 -5.64 -30.27
CA THR A 143 3.11 -5.69 -31.55
C THR A 143 4.17 -5.64 -32.65
N MET A 144 4.62 -6.78 -33.16
CA MET A 144 4.14 -7.33 -34.45
C MET A 144 4.19 -6.31 -35.59
N SER A 145 5.31 -6.25 -36.31
CA SER A 145 5.40 -6.06 -37.77
C SER A 145 6.87 -6.35 -38.10
N ASP A 146 7.23 -7.61 -38.35
CA ASP A 146 7.24 -8.21 -39.69
C ASP A 146 7.99 -7.33 -40.68
N ASP A 147 9.29 -7.61 -40.81
CA ASP A 147 10.10 -7.22 -41.95
C ASP A 147 10.93 -8.48 -42.28
N GLU A 148 10.30 -9.36 -43.06
CA GLU A 148 11.03 -10.33 -43.86
C GLU A 148 11.86 -9.59 -44.92
N GLU A 149 12.97 -10.23 -45.34
CA GLU A 149 13.94 -9.78 -46.35
C GLU A 149 15.17 -9.00 -45.80
N MET A 150 16.07 -9.75 -45.16
CA MET A 150 17.49 -9.43 -45.20
C MET A 150 18.23 -10.61 -45.85
N GLU A 151 18.24 -10.61 -47.19
CA GLU A 151 19.15 -11.46 -47.96
C GLU A 151 20.55 -10.82 -48.01
N GLU A 152 21.50 -11.68 -47.68
CA GLU A 152 22.96 -11.66 -47.77
C GLU A 152 23.61 -10.66 -48.75
N GLU A 153 24.68 -9.97 -48.31
CA GLU A 153 26.00 -10.20 -48.91
C GLU A 153 27.18 -9.65 -48.07
N HIS A 154 28.05 -10.58 -47.70
CA HIS A 154 29.51 -10.52 -47.73
C HIS A 154 30.34 -9.70 -46.70
N ALA A 155 31.17 -10.47 -45.99
CA ALA A 155 32.57 -10.23 -45.58
C ALA A 155 32.84 -8.98 -44.70
N ASP A 156 33.47 -9.07 -43.52
CA ASP A 156 34.67 -9.82 -43.18
C ASP A 156 34.88 -9.75 -41.64
N SER A 157 35.71 -10.64 -41.09
CA SER A 157 36.41 -10.53 -39.78
C SER A 157 35.74 -11.14 -38.54
N GLU A 158 35.96 -12.46 -38.41
CA GLU A 158 36.34 -13.23 -37.21
C GLU A 158 36.29 -12.55 -35.82
N MET A 159 35.40 -13.03 -34.95
CA MET A 159 35.64 -13.12 -33.50
C MET A 159 34.71 -14.17 -32.85
N ASN A 160 35.21 -15.40 -32.69
CA ASN A 160 34.87 -16.43 -31.68
C ASN A 160 33.38 -16.79 -31.48
N LEU A 161 32.84 -17.83 -32.11
CA LEU A 161 32.87 -19.24 -31.63
C LEU A 161 33.14 -19.42 -30.12
N PHE A 162 32.06 -19.45 -29.32
CA PHE A 162 32.01 -20.40 -28.20
C PHE A 162 30.57 -20.85 -27.92
N ASP A 163 30.34 -22.10 -28.33
CA ASP A 163 29.49 -23.13 -27.72
C ASP A 163 27.96 -22.98 -27.80
N GLU A 164 27.46 -23.43 -28.95
CA GLU A 164 26.11 -23.92 -29.19
C GLU A 164 26.08 -25.42 -28.92
N SER A 165 25.59 -25.83 -27.73
CA SER A 165 24.94 -27.13 -27.49
C SER A 165 24.63 -27.35 -26.00
N MET A 166 23.40 -27.06 -25.57
CA MET A 166 22.75 -27.81 -24.48
C MET A 166 21.23 -27.64 -24.56
N ASP A 167 20.65 -28.50 -25.39
CA ASP A 167 19.42 -29.27 -25.21
C ASP A 167 18.35 -28.74 -24.22
N GLY A 168 17.18 -28.43 -24.78
CA GLY A 168 15.86 -28.83 -24.27
C GLY A 168 15.55 -28.60 -22.79
N SER A 169 15.00 -27.43 -22.46
CA SER A 169 14.05 -27.30 -21.35
C SER A 169 13.13 -26.10 -21.53
N ASP A 170 11.95 -26.34 -22.06
CA ASP A 170 10.79 -25.46 -21.93
C ASP A 170 10.49 -25.22 -20.44
N ASN A 171 10.93 -24.09 -19.90
CA ASN A 171 10.41 -23.59 -18.62
C ASN A 171 10.56 -22.07 -18.55
N MET A 172 9.50 -21.38 -19.00
CA MET A 172 9.21 -19.97 -18.78
C MET A 172 10.19 -18.96 -19.41
N GLY A 173 10.02 -18.71 -20.71
CA GLY A 173 9.76 -17.38 -21.29
C GLY A 173 10.66 -16.17 -20.95
N PHE A 174 11.82 -16.36 -20.33
CA PHE A 174 12.79 -15.31 -20.09
C PHE A 174 14.03 -15.63 -20.91
N GLY A 175 14.10 -15.03 -22.11
CA GLY A 175 15.30 -15.07 -22.95
C GLY A 175 16.51 -14.46 -22.23
N PRO A 176 17.71 -14.51 -22.82
CA PRO A 176 18.93 -13.96 -22.24
C PRO A 176 18.67 -12.53 -21.74
N LEU A 177 19.06 -12.23 -20.49
CA LEU A 177 18.81 -10.99 -19.74
C LEU A 177 19.45 -9.76 -20.39
N VAL A 178 19.03 -9.42 -21.59
CA VAL A 178 19.52 -8.24 -22.29
C VAL A 178 18.78 -7.04 -21.70
N PRO A 179 19.49 -6.09 -21.04
CA PRO A 179 18.86 -4.93 -20.44
C PRO A 179 18.10 -4.15 -21.50
N THR A 180 16.93 -3.67 -21.11
CA THR A 180 16.06 -2.80 -21.92
C THR A 180 16.81 -1.52 -22.31
N GLU A 181 16.38 -0.87 -23.39
CA GLU A 181 17.02 0.36 -23.90
C GLU A 181 17.11 1.46 -22.84
N SER A 182 16.09 1.55 -21.98
CA SER A 182 16.05 2.46 -20.85
C SER A 182 17.07 2.12 -19.75
N GLU A 183 17.21 0.84 -19.40
CA GLU A 183 18.23 0.36 -18.46
C GLU A 183 19.65 0.64 -18.99
N ARG A 184 19.86 0.50 -20.31
CA ARG A 184 21.13 0.85 -20.96
C ARG A 184 21.42 2.35 -20.86
N SER A 185 20.44 3.20 -21.16
CA SER A 185 20.56 4.66 -21.06
C SER A 185 20.86 5.12 -19.62
N LEU A 186 20.20 4.50 -18.63
CA LEU A 186 20.48 4.73 -17.22
C LEU A 186 21.91 4.33 -16.85
N MET A 187 22.35 3.12 -17.23
CA MET A 187 23.72 2.67 -16.98
C MET A 187 24.74 3.59 -17.64
N GLU A 188 24.48 4.08 -18.86
CA GLU A 188 25.35 5.02 -19.55
C GLU A 188 25.44 6.36 -18.82
N ARG A 189 24.31 6.92 -18.38
CA ARG A 189 24.26 8.17 -17.61
C ARG A 189 25.01 8.04 -16.27
N VAL A 190 24.75 6.98 -15.51
CA VAL A 190 25.44 6.68 -14.24
C VAL A 190 26.94 6.55 -14.48
N LYS A 191 27.35 5.85 -15.54
CA LYS A 191 28.76 5.71 -15.92
C LYS A 191 29.40 7.07 -16.27
N GLN A 192 28.68 7.96 -16.95
CA GLN A 192 29.16 9.30 -17.29
C GLN A 192 29.33 10.17 -16.03
N GLU A 193 28.38 10.11 -15.10
CA GLU A 193 28.39 10.87 -13.84
C GLU A 193 29.54 10.42 -12.93
N LEU A 194 29.68 9.11 -12.68
CA LEU A 194 30.81 8.53 -11.94
C LEU A 194 32.17 8.91 -12.56
N LYS A 195 32.27 8.87 -13.88
CA LYS A 195 33.49 9.27 -14.60
C LYS A 195 33.77 10.76 -14.41
N HIS A 196 32.75 11.60 -14.37
CA HIS A 196 32.89 13.03 -14.13
C HIS A 196 33.37 13.30 -12.70
N GLU A 197 32.68 12.75 -11.69
CA GLU A 197 33.03 12.89 -10.27
C GLU A 197 34.46 12.43 -10.00
N LEU A 198 34.85 11.27 -10.52
CA LEU A 198 36.19 10.73 -10.30
C LEU A 198 37.27 11.61 -10.92
N LYS A 199 37.06 12.08 -12.16
CA LYS A 199 37.99 13.00 -12.84
C LYS A 199 38.10 14.33 -12.11
N GLN A 200 36.98 14.89 -11.65
CA GLN A 200 36.97 16.13 -10.91
C GLN A 200 37.68 15.97 -9.57
N GLY A 201 37.36 14.94 -8.79
CA GLY A 201 37.97 14.67 -7.49
C GLY A 201 39.48 14.46 -7.57
N TYR A 202 39.98 13.73 -8.57
CA TYR A 202 41.42 13.61 -8.79
C TYR A 202 42.07 14.93 -9.21
N LYS A 203 41.42 15.71 -10.07
CA LYS A 203 41.93 17.02 -10.51
C LYS A 203 42.06 17.98 -9.33
N GLU A 204 41.04 18.06 -8.48
CA GLU A 204 41.05 18.86 -7.25
C GLU A 204 42.15 18.38 -6.29
N LYS A 205 42.28 17.06 -6.07
CA LYS A 205 43.32 16.52 -5.18
C LYS A 205 44.73 16.82 -5.67
N ILE A 206 44.97 16.71 -6.98
CA ILE A 206 46.27 17.07 -7.59
C ILE A 206 46.52 18.57 -7.44
N PHE A 207 45.49 19.40 -7.61
CA PHE A 207 45.60 20.84 -7.42
C PHE A 207 45.97 21.19 -5.97
N ASP A 208 45.32 20.59 -4.99
CA ASP A 208 45.63 20.77 -3.57
C ASP A 208 47.07 20.36 -3.24
N ILE A 209 47.52 19.22 -3.75
CA ILE A 209 48.91 18.74 -3.56
C ILE A 209 49.89 19.71 -4.21
N ARG A 210 49.61 20.21 -5.41
CA ARG A 210 50.46 21.21 -6.10
C ARG A 210 50.55 22.50 -5.30
N GLU A 211 49.43 23.03 -4.84
CA GLU A 211 49.40 24.22 -4.00
C GLU A 211 50.12 24.01 -2.67
N GLU A 212 49.98 22.83 -2.06
CA GLU A 212 50.71 22.46 -0.84
C GLU A 212 52.22 22.41 -1.07
N ILE A 213 52.67 21.82 -2.19
CA ILE A 213 54.09 21.80 -2.58
C ILE A 213 54.61 23.22 -2.79
N LEU A 214 53.90 24.06 -3.54
CA LEU A 214 54.30 25.45 -3.78
C LEU A 214 54.35 26.25 -2.48
N ARG A 215 53.39 26.05 -1.58
CA ARG A 215 53.36 26.69 -0.26
C ARG A 215 54.54 26.25 0.60
N LYS A 216 54.83 24.94 0.67
CA LYS A 216 55.98 24.40 1.41
C LYS A 216 57.33 24.85 0.82
N ARG A 217 57.43 24.98 -0.51
CA ARG A 217 58.61 25.54 -1.19
C ARG A 217 58.82 27.02 -0.84
N ARG A 218 57.76 27.85 -0.90
CA ARG A 218 57.81 29.26 -0.46
C ARG A 218 58.21 29.41 1.01
N ALA A 219 57.79 28.47 1.86
CA ALA A 219 58.13 28.46 3.28
C ALA A 219 59.54 27.89 3.59
N GLY A 220 60.32 27.50 2.56
CA GLY A 220 61.67 26.93 2.75
C GLY A 220 61.69 25.53 3.37
N LYS A 221 60.55 24.82 3.40
CA LYS A 221 60.39 23.51 4.06
C LYS A 221 60.61 22.31 3.13
N LEU A 222 60.88 22.54 1.84
CA LEU A 222 61.18 21.51 0.84
C LEU A 222 62.47 21.89 0.08
N PRO A 223 63.40 20.96 -0.17
CA PRO A 223 64.62 21.24 -0.94
C PRO A 223 64.31 21.63 -2.39
N GLY A 224 65.05 22.61 -2.93
CA GLY A 224 64.90 23.15 -4.29
C GLY A 224 65.37 22.19 -5.40
N ASP A 225 64.82 22.38 -6.60
CA ASP A 225 64.94 21.54 -7.80
C ASP A 225 66.37 21.05 -8.12
N THR A 226 66.54 19.74 -8.36
CA THR A 226 67.83 19.11 -8.72
C THR A 226 68.10 19.04 -10.24
N THR A 227 67.39 19.81 -11.07
CA THR A 227 67.46 19.65 -12.53
C THR A 227 68.66 20.32 -13.22
N THR A 228 69.64 20.87 -12.51
CA THR A 228 70.77 21.62 -13.13
C THR A 228 72.17 21.01 -12.99
N VAL A 229 72.36 19.84 -12.37
CA VAL A 229 73.73 19.32 -12.06
C VAL A 229 74.27 18.28 -13.05
N ALA A 230 73.57 17.95 -14.15
CA ALA A 230 73.99 16.90 -15.08
C ALA A 230 74.35 17.37 -16.51
N ALA A 231 74.94 18.56 -16.67
CA ALA A 231 75.62 18.96 -17.91
C ALA A 231 77.13 19.01 -17.65
N GLY A 232 77.86 18.08 -18.27
CA GLY A 232 79.22 17.71 -17.89
C GLY A 232 80.30 18.73 -18.23
N ASP A 233 81.20 18.92 -17.27
CA ASP A 233 82.57 19.37 -17.52
C ASP A 233 83.38 18.19 -18.09
N LYS A 234 83.65 18.24 -19.40
CA LYS A 234 84.79 17.54 -20.02
C LYS A 234 85.74 18.62 -20.53
N ASN A 235 86.84 18.85 -19.82
CA ASN A 235 88.12 19.34 -20.36
C ASN A 235 89.17 19.41 -19.23
N ASN A 236 90.02 18.38 -19.14
CA ASN A 236 91.49 18.46 -19.08
C ASN A 236 92.08 17.05 -19.02
#